data_AF-A0A5V0BDW5-F1
#
_entry.id   AF-A0A5V0BDW5-F1
#
_cell.length_a   1.000
_cell.length_b   1.000
_cell.length_c   1.000
_cell.angle_alpha   90.00
_cell.angle_beta   90.00
_cell.angle_gamma   90.00
#
_symmetry.space_group_name_H-M   'P 1'
#
loop_
_entity.id
_entity.type
_entity.pdbx_description
1 polymer ?
#
loop_
_entity_poly.entity_id
_entity_poly.type
_entity_poly.pdbx_seq_one_letter_code
_entity_poly.pdbx_strand_id
1 'polypeptide(L)'
;MLKIGVEGVEGVEGVEGVDGDPLKGGGGIGKGRPSHKQSEKDVGKDLGTGWKEQVSYKDGKEVPYGTKGSTRPDWCNGSTCSIEVKNYNIATNQSGLISNVAKQSIDRQANLPSGMRQEIVIDIRGQTITPMQRVKIVQGIVDKSNGVVDKSSIRFKTNN
;
A
#
# COMPACT_ATOMS: atom_id res chain seq x y z
N MET A 1 60.57 8.15 -23.05
CA MET A 1 59.27 8.40 -23.69
C MET A 1 58.40 9.23 -22.78
N LEU A 2 57.82 10.27 -23.37
CA LEU A 2 56.72 11.14 -22.95
C LEU A 2 55.65 10.46 -22.06
N LYS A 3 55.19 11.12 -20.98
CA LYS A 3 53.91 11.86 -20.96
C LYS A 3 53.59 12.41 -19.57
N ILE A 4 53.23 13.69 -19.58
CA ILE A 4 52.53 14.44 -18.54
C ILE A 4 51.10 13.89 -18.50
N GLY A 5 50.61 13.49 -17.33
CA GLY A 5 49.24 13.05 -17.11
C GLY A 5 48.47 14.10 -16.31
N VAL A 6 47.54 14.76 -16.98
CA VAL A 6 46.48 15.59 -16.39
C VAL A 6 45.32 14.67 -16.05
N GLU A 7 44.85 14.68 -14.80
CA GLU A 7 43.51 14.24 -14.42
C GLU A 7 42.85 15.49 -13.81
N GLY A 8 41.80 16.09 -14.36
CA GLY A 8 40.60 15.47 -14.93
C GLY A 8 39.52 15.53 -13.86
N VAL A 9 38.85 16.68 -13.73
CA VAL A 9 37.66 16.87 -12.89
C VAL A 9 36.44 16.47 -13.73
N GLU A 10 35.52 15.68 -13.16
CA GLU A 10 34.04 15.82 -13.24
C GLU A 10 33.34 14.47 -12.98
N GLY A 11 32.24 14.52 -12.21
CA GLY A 11 31.30 13.41 -12.10
C GLY A 11 30.69 13.18 -10.71
N VAL A 12 29.91 14.14 -10.22
CA VAL A 12 28.86 13.88 -9.23
C VAL A 12 27.77 13.05 -9.90
N GLU A 13 27.33 11.95 -9.26
CA GLU A 13 25.93 11.54 -9.13
C GLU A 13 25.81 10.15 -8.48
N GLY A 14 24.95 10.05 -7.48
CA GLY A 14 24.67 8.81 -6.77
C GLY A 14 23.88 9.06 -5.50
N VAL A 15 22.75 9.76 -5.59
CA VAL A 15 21.71 9.69 -4.56
C VAL A 15 21.19 8.26 -4.56
N GLU A 16 21.68 7.47 -3.61
CA GLU A 16 21.16 6.13 -3.35
C GLU A 16 19.66 6.23 -3.11
N GLY A 17 18.93 5.41 -3.87
CA GLY A 17 17.49 5.31 -3.79
C GLY A 17 17.07 5.00 -2.36
N VAL A 18 16.04 5.70 -1.91
CA VAL A 18 15.28 5.32 -0.73
C VAL A 18 14.64 3.96 -1.01
N ASP A 19 15.35 2.90 -0.67
CA ASP A 19 14.78 1.57 -0.56
C ASP A 19 13.57 1.67 0.37
N GLY A 20 12.42 1.25 -0.17
CA GLY A 20 11.15 1.27 0.53
C GLY A 20 11.30 0.57 1.86
N ASP A 21 11.27 1.37 2.94
CA ASP A 21 11.30 0.88 4.30
C ASP A 21 10.17 -0.16 4.44
N PRO A 22 10.48 -1.45 4.67
CA PRO A 22 9.46 -2.41 5.04
C PRO A 22 8.98 -1.95 6.39
N LEU A 23 7.81 -1.28 6.43
CA LEU A 23 7.22 -0.75 7.65
C LEU A 23 7.17 -1.86 8.71
N LYS A 24 8.20 -1.87 9.55
CA LYS A 24 8.44 -2.88 10.57
C LYS A 24 7.57 -2.50 11.75
N GLY A 25 6.29 -2.84 11.64
CA GLY A 25 5.33 -2.81 12.74
C GLY A 25 5.64 -3.91 13.75
N GLY A 26 6.80 -3.82 14.39
CA GLY A 26 7.21 -4.66 15.52
C GLY A 26 6.44 -4.26 16.76
N GLY A 27 5.22 -4.76 16.90
CA GLY A 27 4.43 -4.69 18.13
C GLY A 27 3.74 -6.04 18.30
N GLY A 28 4.02 -6.69 19.43
CA GLY A 28 3.74 -8.10 19.74
C GLY A 28 2.50 -8.71 19.10
N ILE A 29 2.63 -9.97 18.67
CA ILE A 29 1.52 -10.83 18.31
C ILE A 29 0.67 -11.03 19.58
N GLY A 30 -0.27 -10.11 19.83
CA GLY A 30 -1.37 -10.37 20.75
C GLY A 30 -2.06 -11.64 20.25
N LYS A 31 -2.35 -12.59 21.13
CA LYS A 31 -3.00 -13.85 20.77
C LYS A 31 -4.22 -13.55 19.87
N GLY A 32 -4.15 -13.97 18.60
CA GLY A 32 -5.22 -13.79 17.62
C GLY A 32 -5.05 -12.67 16.58
N ARG A 33 -4.02 -11.82 16.65
CA ARG A 33 -3.72 -10.87 15.55
C ARG A 33 -2.92 -11.59 14.44
N PRO A 34 -3.43 -11.65 13.19
CA PRO A 34 -2.70 -12.25 12.08
C PRO A 34 -1.45 -11.43 11.73
N SER A 35 -0.48 -12.05 11.06
CA SER A 35 0.59 -11.29 10.40
C SER A 35 0.05 -10.56 9.16
N HIS A 36 0.79 -9.55 8.69
CA HIS A 36 0.44 -8.84 7.46
C HIS A 36 0.29 -9.80 6.26
N LYS A 37 1.25 -10.70 6.06
CA LYS A 37 1.20 -11.74 5.01
C LYS A 37 0.03 -12.69 5.17
N GLN A 38 -0.35 -13.04 6.40
CA GLN A 38 -1.54 -13.86 6.63
C GLN A 38 -2.83 -13.10 6.33
N SER A 39 -2.86 -11.80 6.61
CA SER A 39 -3.98 -10.92 6.29
C SER A 39 -4.22 -10.87 4.78
N GLU A 40 -3.17 -10.68 3.98
CA GLU A 40 -3.24 -10.71 2.51
C GLU A 40 -3.80 -12.03 1.98
N LYS A 41 -3.28 -13.17 2.48
CA LYS A 41 -3.75 -14.50 2.10
C LYS A 41 -5.21 -14.74 2.45
N ASP A 42 -5.62 -14.32 3.65
CA ASP A 42 -6.99 -14.52 4.10
C ASP A 42 -7.97 -13.65 3.32
N VAL A 43 -7.59 -12.39 3.03
CA VAL A 43 -8.38 -11.53 2.14
C VAL A 43 -8.45 -12.13 0.74
N GLY A 44 -7.34 -12.62 0.19
CA GLY A 44 -7.30 -13.29 -1.12
C GLY A 44 -8.27 -14.45 -1.23
N LYS A 45 -8.36 -15.28 -0.18
CA LYS A 45 -9.32 -16.38 -0.12
C LYS A 45 -10.77 -15.90 -0.16
N ASP A 46 -11.08 -14.81 0.54
CA ASP A 46 -12.44 -14.25 0.60
C ASP A 46 -12.90 -13.68 -0.77
N LEU A 47 -11.95 -13.32 -1.65
CA LEU A 47 -12.24 -12.72 -2.95
C LEU A 47 -12.73 -13.73 -4.01
N GLY A 48 -12.47 -15.01 -3.82
CA GLY A 48 -12.82 -16.06 -4.78
C GLY A 48 -11.95 -16.04 -6.05
N THR A 49 -12.46 -16.63 -7.13
CA THR A 49 -11.74 -16.76 -8.40
C THR A 49 -11.75 -15.48 -9.23
N GLY A 50 -10.73 -15.26 -10.05
CA GLY A 50 -10.67 -14.14 -11.00
C GLY A 50 -9.83 -12.95 -10.53
N TRP A 51 -9.29 -13.01 -9.31
CA TRP A 51 -8.32 -12.05 -8.80
C TRP A 51 -6.90 -12.53 -9.09
N LYS A 52 -6.11 -11.63 -9.67
CA LYS A 52 -4.68 -11.78 -9.91
C LYS A 52 -3.92 -11.05 -8.83
N GLU A 53 -3.00 -11.76 -8.21
CA GLU A 53 -2.03 -11.18 -7.30
C GLU A 53 -1.06 -10.29 -8.07
N GLN A 54 -0.60 -9.22 -7.42
CA GLN A 54 0.74 -8.68 -7.68
C GLN A 54 0.98 -8.13 -9.11
N VAL A 55 -0.04 -7.54 -9.73
CA VAL A 55 0.05 -6.87 -11.05
C VAL A 55 0.56 -5.44 -10.89
N SER A 56 1.52 -5.03 -11.72
CA SER A 56 2.11 -3.68 -11.69
C SER A 56 1.50 -2.79 -12.78
N TYR A 57 1.25 -1.52 -12.46
CA TYR A 57 0.72 -0.51 -13.39
C TYR A 57 1.56 0.75 -13.40
N LYS A 58 1.69 1.35 -14.58
CA LYS A 58 2.28 2.67 -14.78
C LYS A 58 1.52 3.40 -15.89
N ASP A 59 1.18 4.66 -15.65
CA ASP A 59 0.48 5.51 -16.62
C ASP A 59 -0.76 4.83 -17.25
N GLY A 60 -1.50 4.06 -16.43
CA GLY A 60 -2.71 3.37 -16.83
C GLY A 60 -2.52 2.07 -17.61
N LYS A 61 -1.29 1.52 -17.66
CA LYS A 61 -0.98 0.27 -18.38
C LYS A 61 -0.33 -0.75 -17.45
N GLU A 62 -0.64 -2.02 -17.66
CA GLU A 62 0.06 -3.12 -17.00
C GLU A 62 1.53 -3.14 -17.47
N VAL A 63 2.46 -3.29 -16.51
CA VAL A 63 3.91 -3.27 -16.75
C VAL A 63 4.60 -4.40 -15.97
N PRO A 64 5.84 -4.80 -16.34
CA PRO A 64 6.60 -5.78 -15.59
C PRO A 64 6.88 -5.36 -14.15
N TYR A 65 7.06 -6.35 -13.27
CA TYR A 65 7.46 -6.13 -11.88
C TYR A 65 8.77 -5.35 -11.79
N GLY A 66 8.87 -4.44 -10.81
CA GLY A 66 10.06 -3.61 -10.59
C GLY A 66 10.20 -2.44 -11.55
N THR A 67 9.24 -2.21 -12.46
CA THR A 67 9.23 -1.04 -13.33
C THR A 67 9.27 0.24 -12.49
N LYS A 68 10.30 1.08 -12.68
CA LYS A 68 10.49 2.31 -11.89
C LYS A 68 9.28 3.25 -12.02
N GLY A 69 8.75 3.64 -10.86
CA GLY A 69 7.58 4.52 -10.74
C GLY A 69 6.24 3.81 -10.96
N SER A 70 6.22 2.48 -11.13
CA SER A 70 4.95 1.73 -11.16
C SER A 70 4.35 1.59 -9.76
N THR A 71 3.04 1.38 -9.72
CA THR A 71 2.34 0.94 -8.52
C THR A 71 1.98 -0.53 -8.63
N ARG A 72 1.92 -1.22 -7.50
CA ARG A 72 1.54 -2.64 -7.41
C ARG A 72 0.52 -2.81 -6.29
N PRO A 73 -0.76 -2.95 -6.63
CA PRO A 73 -1.78 -3.32 -5.65
C PRO A 73 -1.75 -4.82 -5.35
N ASP A 74 -2.25 -5.24 -4.18
CA ASP A 74 -2.17 -6.64 -3.75
C ASP A 74 -3.01 -7.55 -4.68
N TRP A 75 -4.22 -7.10 -5.04
CA TRP A 75 -5.15 -7.85 -5.89
C TRP A 75 -5.83 -7.02 -6.97
N CYS A 76 -6.02 -7.66 -8.13
CA CYS A 76 -6.56 -7.08 -9.35
C CYS A 76 -7.49 -8.06 -10.10
N ASN A 77 -8.68 -7.65 -10.54
CA ASN A 77 -9.57 -8.49 -11.36
C ASN A 77 -9.98 -7.85 -12.71
N GLY A 78 -9.27 -6.82 -13.14
CA GLY A 78 -9.50 -6.14 -14.43
C GLY A 78 -10.46 -4.95 -14.35
N SER A 79 -11.46 -4.98 -13.47
CA SER A 79 -12.33 -3.81 -13.17
C SER A 79 -12.04 -3.16 -11.82
N THR A 80 -11.48 -3.93 -10.89
CA THR A 80 -11.03 -3.49 -9.56
C THR A 80 -9.58 -3.91 -9.39
N CYS A 81 -8.67 -2.96 -9.22
CA CYS A 81 -7.23 -3.21 -9.14
C CYS A 81 -6.58 -2.35 -8.07
N SER A 82 -7.09 -2.42 -6.85
CA SER A 82 -6.37 -1.94 -5.67
C SER A 82 -7.07 -2.42 -4.41
N ILE A 83 -7.18 -3.74 -4.22
CA ILE A 83 -7.42 -4.22 -2.86
C ILE A 83 -6.10 -4.07 -2.12
N GLU A 84 -6.05 -3.13 -1.18
CA GLU A 84 -4.89 -2.91 -0.32
C GLU A 84 -5.15 -3.47 1.07
N VAL A 85 -4.37 -4.46 1.48
CA VAL A 85 -4.53 -5.09 2.79
C VAL A 85 -3.57 -4.49 3.79
N LYS A 86 -4.10 -3.75 4.78
CA LYS A 86 -3.30 -3.15 5.85
C LYS A 86 -3.54 -3.84 7.18
N ASN A 87 -2.45 -4.11 7.91
CA ASN A 87 -2.51 -4.72 9.24
C ASN A 87 -1.65 -3.94 10.25
N TYR A 88 -1.96 -2.65 10.46
CA TYR A 88 -1.28 -1.80 11.45
C TYR A 88 -1.78 -2.12 12.86
N ASN A 89 -0.93 -1.92 13.87
CA ASN A 89 -1.39 -1.86 15.25
C ASN A 89 -2.09 -0.50 15.44
N ILE A 90 -3.41 -0.50 15.56
CA ILE A 90 -4.20 0.74 15.61
C ILE A 90 -3.98 1.47 16.95
N ALA A 91 -3.76 0.74 18.04
CA ALA A 91 -3.56 1.35 19.36
C ALA A 91 -2.32 2.25 19.39
N THR A 92 -1.29 1.91 18.61
CA THR A 92 -0.02 2.64 18.60
C THR A 92 0.25 3.40 17.31
N ASN A 93 -0.38 3.05 16.19
CA ASN A 93 -0.03 3.59 14.88
C ASN A 93 -1.25 3.82 13.95
N GLN A 94 -2.33 4.38 14.50
CA GLN A 94 -3.49 4.79 13.71
C GLN A 94 -3.15 5.89 12.68
N SER A 95 -2.40 6.92 13.09
CA SER A 95 -2.07 8.05 12.21
C SER A 95 -1.16 7.64 11.05
N GLY A 96 -0.21 6.73 11.29
CA GLY A 96 0.65 6.20 10.23
C GLY A 96 -0.11 5.33 9.24
N LEU A 97 -1.09 4.53 9.69
CA LEU A 97 -2.01 3.83 8.79
C LEU A 97 -2.72 4.82 7.86
N ILE A 98 -3.36 5.85 8.44
CA ILE A 98 -4.13 6.85 7.69
C ILE A 98 -3.26 7.55 6.64
N SER A 99 -2.10 8.07 7.05
CA SER A 99 -1.21 8.82 6.15
C SER A 99 -0.67 7.94 5.02
N ASN A 100 -0.25 6.70 5.33
CA ASN A 100 0.32 5.81 4.33
C ASN A 100 -0.73 5.36 3.31
N VAL A 101 -1.93 4.98 3.76
CA VAL A 101 -3.01 4.57 2.87
C VAL A 101 -3.43 5.72 1.97
N ALA A 102 -3.60 6.93 2.52
CA ALA A 102 -3.97 8.10 1.73
C ALA A 102 -2.92 8.42 0.65
N LYS A 103 -1.64 8.47 1.03
CA LYS A 103 -0.53 8.70 0.08
C LYS A 103 -0.52 7.65 -1.03
N GLN A 104 -0.57 6.37 -0.68
CA GLN A 104 -0.55 5.28 -1.66
C GLN A 104 -1.75 5.33 -2.59
N SER A 105 -2.92 5.73 -2.09
CA SER A 105 -4.13 5.84 -2.92
C SER A 105 -4.00 6.95 -3.96
N ILE A 106 -3.43 8.09 -3.58
CA ILE A 106 -3.13 9.20 -4.51
C ILE A 106 -2.11 8.76 -5.57
N ASP A 107 -1.00 8.15 -5.14
CA ASP A 107 0.06 7.66 -6.04
C ASP A 107 -0.49 6.61 -7.03
N ARG A 108 -1.44 5.79 -6.58
CA ARG A 108 -2.13 4.80 -7.42
C ARG A 108 -3.09 5.43 -8.40
N GLN A 109 -3.83 6.46 -8.01
CA GLN A 109 -4.76 7.13 -8.91
C GLN A 109 -4.07 7.67 -10.16
N ALA A 110 -2.80 8.07 -10.04
CA ALA A 110 -1.98 8.52 -11.16
C ALA A 110 -1.52 7.39 -12.09
N ASN A 111 -1.39 6.16 -11.58
CA ASN A 111 -0.76 5.04 -12.29
C ASN A 111 -1.75 3.95 -12.75
N LEU A 112 -2.89 3.82 -12.09
CA LEU A 112 -3.92 2.85 -12.42
C LEU A 112 -4.69 3.28 -13.68
N PRO A 113 -5.19 2.30 -14.47
CA PRO A 113 -6.13 2.58 -15.56
C PRO A 113 -7.31 3.45 -15.09
N SER A 114 -7.71 4.41 -15.95
CA SER A 114 -8.84 5.29 -15.65
C SER A 114 -10.12 4.49 -15.37
N GLY A 115 -10.88 4.91 -14.36
CA GLY A 115 -12.10 4.23 -13.92
C GLY A 115 -11.89 3.01 -13.02
N MET A 116 -10.64 2.60 -12.74
CA MET A 116 -10.40 1.53 -11.77
C MET A 116 -10.71 1.96 -10.34
N ARG A 117 -11.49 1.13 -9.64
CA ARG A 117 -11.77 1.34 -8.22
C ARG A 117 -10.61 0.88 -7.35
N GLN A 118 -10.38 1.64 -6.28
CA GLN A 118 -9.49 1.27 -5.20
C GLN A 118 -10.31 0.87 -3.97
N GLU A 119 -9.96 -0.26 -3.35
CA GLU A 119 -10.61 -0.83 -2.17
C GLU A 119 -9.58 -1.07 -1.06
N ILE A 120 -9.85 -0.59 0.15
CA ILE A 120 -8.91 -0.78 1.26
C ILE A 120 -9.51 -1.75 2.26
N VAL A 121 -8.72 -2.75 2.63
CA VAL A 121 -9.04 -3.71 3.69
C VAL A 121 -8.12 -3.49 4.86
N ILE A 122 -8.69 -3.04 5.97
CA ILE A 122 -7.95 -2.82 7.22
C ILE A 122 -8.23 -4.02 8.12
N ASP A 123 -7.25 -4.89 8.27
CA ASP A 123 -7.35 -6.07 9.12
C ASP A 123 -7.13 -5.70 10.59
N ILE A 124 -8.23 -5.72 11.34
CA ILE A 124 -8.28 -5.40 12.76
C ILE A 124 -8.53 -6.64 13.63
N ARG A 125 -8.38 -7.85 13.07
CA ARG A 125 -8.50 -9.10 13.84
C ARG A 125 -7.49 -9.12 14.99
N GLY A 126 -7.94 -9.59 16.15
CA GLY A 126 -7.15 -9.60 17.38
C GLY A 126 -6.84 -8.23 17.97
N GLN A 127 -7.51 -7.16 17.52
CA GLN A 127 -7.34 -5.80 18.07
C GLN A 127 -8.66 -5.29 18.68
N THR A 128 -8.57 -4.63 19.84
CA THR A 128 -9.72 -3.95 20.46
C THR A 128 -9.89 -2.56 19.86
N ILE A 129 -10.81 -2.41 18.90
CA ILE A 129 -11.05 -1.15 18.17
C ILE A 129 -12.47 -0.65 18.44
N THR A 130 -12.58 0.59 18.91
CA THR A 130 -13.88 1.23 19.15
C THR A 130 -14.54 1.67 17.83
N PRO A 131 -15.88 1.79 17.78
CA PRO A 131 -16.58 2.35 16.62
C PRO A 131 -16.06 3.74 16.21
N MET A 132 -15.75 4.59 17.20
CA MET A 132 -15.21 5.94 16.97
C MET A 132 -13.82 5.90 16.31
N GLN A 133 -12.96 4.94 16.67
CA GLN A 133 -11.68 4.76 15.98
C GLN A 133 -11.87 4.37 14.52
N ARG A 134 -12.84 3.48 14.22
CA ARG A 134 -13.15 3.11 12.82
C ARG A 134 -13.60 4.32 12.01
N VAL A 135 -14.48 5.15 12.56
CA VAL A 135 -14.93 6.41 11.94
C VAL A 135 -13.75 7.33 11.68
N LYS A 136 -12.87 7.55 12.66
CA LYS A 136 -11.67 8.39 12.52
C LYS A 136 -10.71 7.88 11.45
N ILE A 137 -10.53 6.56 11.35
CA ILE A 137 -9.69 5.95 10.31
C ILE A 137 -10.28 6.20 8.93
N VAL A 138 -11.56 5.90 8.74
CA VAL A 138 -12.26 6.11 7.45
C VAL A 138 -12.20 7.58 7.06
N GLN A 139 -12.64 8.48 7.94
CA GLN A 139 -12.65 9.92 7.65
C GLN A 139 -11.24 10.44 7.35
N GLY A 140 -10.25 10.05 8.16
CA GLY A 140 -8.87 10.48 7.96
C GLY A 140 -8.29 10.02 6.62
N ILE A 141 -8.63 8.81 6.14
CA ILE A 141 -8.20 8.32 4.83
C ILE A 141 -8.90 9.10 3.71
N VAL A 142 -10.22 9.28 3.81
CA VAL A 142 -11.01 10.02 2.81
C VAL A 142 -10.48 11.46 2.68
N ASP A 143 -10.30 12.15 3.80
CA ASP A 143 -9.82 13.54 3.82
C ASP A 143 -8.40 13.66 3.27
N LYS A 144 -7.47 12.84 3.76
CA LYS A 144 -6.06 12.93 3.33
C LYS A 144 -5.82 12.42 1.91
N SER A 145 -6.70 11.57 1.39
CA SER A 145 -6.64 11.12 -0.01
C SER A 145 -7.30 12.12 -0.96
N ASN A 146 -7.81 13.25 -0.47
CA ASN A 146 -8.57 14.24 -1.24
C ASN A 146 -9.76 13.62 -2.00
N GLY A 147 -10.41 12.63 -1.39
CA GLY A 147 -11.56 11.93 -1.99
C GLY A 147 -11.21 10.93 -3.10
N VAL A 148 -9.92 10.62 -3.34
CA VAL A 148 -9.52 9.53 -4.26
C VAL A 148 -10.10 8.18 -3.82
N VAL A 149 -10.31 8.01 -2.52
CA VAL A 149 -10.96 6.84 -1.94
C VAL A 149 -12.25 7.26 -1.26
N ASP A 150 -13.35 6.65 -1.65
CA ASP A 150 -14.64 6.79 -0.99
C ASP A 150 -14.73 5.97 0.29
N LYS A 151 -15.55 6.44 1.24
CA LYS A 151 -15.85 5.70 2.49
C LYS A 151 -16.35 4.27 2.24
N SER A 152 -17.12 4.05 1.17
CA SER A 152 -17.68 2.74 0.80
C SER A 152 -16.62 1.76 0.31
N SER A 153 -15.46 2.28 -0.10
CA SER A 153 -14.33 1.47 -0.55
C SER A 153 -13.43 1.01 0.59
N ILE A 154 -13.69 1.44 1.83
CA ILE A 154 -12.90 1.07 3.00
C ILE A 154 -13.69 0.06 3.84
N ARG A 155 -13.17 -1.15 3.99
CA ARG A 155 -13.75 -2.19 4.84
C ARG A 155 -12.78 -2.65 5.92
N PHE A 156 -13.34 -3.10 7.03
CA PHE A 156 -12.58 -3.69 8.13
C PHE A 156 -12.73 -5.21 8.10
N LYS A 157 -11.60 -5.93 8.08
CA LYS A 157 -11.63 -7.39 8.29
C LYS A 157 -11.64 -7.66 9.80
N THR A 158 -12.66 -8.39 10.24
CA THR A 158 -12.88 -8.81 11.62
C THR A 158 -12.86 -10.33 11.72
N ASN A 159 -12.94 -10.87 12.93
CA ASN A 159 -13.21 -12.30 13.10
C ASN A 159 -14.62 -12.55 12.55
N ASN A 160 -14.76 -13.57 11.71
CA ASN A 160 -16.04 -14.06 11.20
C ASN A 160 -16.82 -14.75 12.33
#